data_AF-A0A846H674-F1
#
_entry.id   AF-A0A846H674-F1
#
_cell.length_a   1.000
_cell.length_b   1.000
_cell.length_c   1.000
_cell.angle_alpha   90.00
_cell.angle_beta   90.00
_cell.angle_gamma   90.00
#
_symmetry.space_group_name_H-M   'P 1'
#
loop_
_entity.id
_entity.type
_entity.pdbx_description
1 polymer ?
#
loop_
_entity_poly.entity_id
_entity_poly.type
_entity_poly.pdbx_seq_one_letter_code
_entity_poly.pdbx_strand_id
1 'polypeptide(L)'
;MEKKFINLDTDFEHKDSVIVFSTKSMFKMCELMEGMKQAFKHQGLDELGKILSNRGGIPTWREMKDSWFKDGVPCEILKVNGNGWQKGKFRIKITLQFCPDKAEITQPESPLDDIRRMTNEVQS
;
A
#
# COMPACT_ATOMS: atom_id res chain seq x y z
N MET A 1 -15.15 -5.08 16.78
CA MET A 1 -13.78 -4.56 16.59
C MET A 1 -13.59 -4.32 15.11
N GLU A 2 -13.27 -3.08 14.71
CA GLU A 2 -12.96 -2.77 13.31
C GLU A 2 -11.60 -3.36 12.95
N LYS A 3 -11.54 -4.07 11.82
CA LYS A 3 -10.31 -4.61 11.25
C LYS A 3 -9.44 -3.44 10.81
N LYS A 4 -8.30 -3.23 11.47
CA LYS A 4 -7.37 -2.14 11.15
C LYS A 4 -6.41 -2.60 10.05
N PHE A 5 -6.56 -2.01 8.88
CA PHE A 5 -5.61 -2.18 7.78
C PHE A 5 -4.39 -1.29 8.00
N ILE A 6 -3.21 -1.87 7.83
CA ILE A 6 -1.92 -1.21 7.92
C ILE A 6 -1.41 -1.01 6.48
N ASN A 7 -1.05 0.22 6.12
CA ASN A 7 -0.42 0.48 4.84
C ASN A 7 1.00 -0.08 4.87
N LEU A 8 1.29 -0.99 3.95
CA LEU A 8 2.61 -1.55 3.72
C LEU A 8 3.36 -0.66 2.73
N ASP A 9 3.41 0.64 3.02
CA ASP A 9 4.23 1.54 2.19
C ASP A 9 5.70 1.09 2.34
N THR A 10 6.47 1.22 1.27
CA THR A 10 7.86 0.73 1.18
C THR A 10 8.86 1.49 2.07
N ASP A 11 8.39 2.13 3.15
CA ASP A 11 9.20 2.80 4.14
C ASP A 11 9.92 1.72 4.97
N PHE A 12 11.14 1.39 4.52
CA PHE A 12 12.27 0.66 5.13
C PHE A 12 12.04 -0.57 6.03
N GLU A 13 11.05 -0.58 6.92
CA GLU A 13 10.83 -1.61 7.94
C GLU A 13 10.25 -2.92 7.37
N HIS A 14 9.54 -2.85 6.23
CA HIS A 14 8.82 -4.01 5.68
C HIS A 14 9.38 -4.53 4.35
N LYS A 15 10.52 -3.99 3.88
CA LYS A 15 11.08 -4.33 2.56
C LYS A 15 11.42 -5.82 2.43
N ASP A 16 12.03 -6.39 3.47
CA ASP A 16 12.44 -7.80 3.54
C ASP A 16 11.41 -8.71 4.23
N SER A 17 10.25 -8.17 4.62
CA SER A 17 9.14 -8.98 5.12
C SER A 17 8.70 -10.00 4.07
N VAL A 18 8.42 -11.22 4.49
CA VAL A 18 7.98 -12.31 3.61
C VAL A 18 6.48 -12.50 3.76
N ILE A 19 5.77 -12.55 2.63
CA ILE A 19 4.37 -12.95 2.57
C ILE A 19 4.30 -14.41 2.17
N VAL A 20 3.47 -15.18 2.87
CA VAL A 20 3.21 -16.59 2.58
C VAL A 20 1.72 -16.78 2.34
N PHE A 21 1.34 -17.18 1.12
CA PHE A 21 -0.04 -17.58 0.81
C PHE A 21 -0.22 -19.10 0.96
N SER A 22 0.83 -19.86 0.68
CA SER A 22 0.88 -21.32 0.81
C SER A 22 2.34 -21.79 0.85
N THR A 23 2.57 -23.09 1.08
CA THR A 23 3.92 -23.68 1.16
C THR A 23 4.78 -23.52 -0.10
N LYS A 24 4.17 -23.21 -1.24
CA LYS A 24 4.86 -22.97 -2.53
C LYS A 24 4.74 -21.53 -3.03
N SER A 25 4.07 -20.65 -2.26
CA SER A 25 3.77 -19.28 -2.67
C SER A 25 4.25 -18.33 -1.57
N MET A 26 5.54 -18.00 -1.66
CA MET A 26 6.25 -17.15 -0.71
C MET A 26 7.03 -16.10 -1.47
N PHE A 27 6.88 -14.84 -1.07
CA PHE A 27 7.50 -13.71 -1.76
C PHE A 27 8.02 -12.70 -0.75
N LYS A 28 9.11 -12.02 -1.07
CA LYS A 28 9.42 -10.78 -0.37
C LYS A 28 8.36 -9.74 -0.73
N MET A 29 7.97 -8.93 0.26
CA MET A 29 7.01 -7.85 0.10
C MET A 29 7.44 -6.90 -1.03
N CYS A 30 8.71 -6.53 -1.08
CA CYS A 30 9.23 -5.65 -2.12
C CYS A 30 9.11 -6.25 -3.53
N GLU A 31 9.34 -7.55 -3.69
CA GLU A 31 9.24 -8.25 -4.98
C GLU A 31 7.77 -8.32 -5.44
N LEU A 32 6.86 -8.64 -4.51
CA LEU A 32 5.43 -8.67 -4.81
C LEU A 32 4.93 -7.28 -5.22
N MET A 33 5.30 -6.25 -4.46
CA MET A 33 4.91 -4.87 -4.71
C MET A 33 5.46 -4.36 -6.05
N GLU A 34 6.72 -4.67 -6.36
CA GLU A 34 7.33 -4.31 -7.65
C GLU A 34 6.65 -5.06 -8.81
N GLY A 35 6.36 -6.35 -8.64
CA GLY A 35 5.60 -7.14 -9.59
C GLY A 35 4.21 -6.54 -9.87
N MET A 36 3.49 -6.09 -8.83
CA MET A 36 2.20 -5.42 -9.01
C MET A 36 2.33 -4.07 -9.73
N LYS A 37 3.33 -3.25 -9.37
CA LYS A 37 3.61 -1.97 -10.07
C LYS A 37 3.88 -2.20 -11.54
N GLN A 38 4.72 -3.18 -11.88
CA GLN A 38 5.03 -3.52 -13.25
C GLN A 38 3.82 -4.07 -14.00
N ALA A 39 3.11 -5.04 -13.42
CA ALA A 39 1.91 -5.63 -14.02
C ALA A 39 0.86 -4.55 -14.34
N PHE A 40 0.61 -3.64 -13.41
CA PHE A 40 -0.38 -2.58 -13.61
C PHE A 40 0.13 -1.53 -14.62
N LYS A 41 1.41 -1.15 -14.60
CA LYS A 41 2.00 -0.21 -15.56
C LYS A 41 1.96 -0.75 -17.00
N HIS A 42 2.22 -2.04 -17.19
CA HIS A 42 2.30 -2.64 -18.52
C HIS A 42 0.94 -3.07 -19.06
N GLN A 43 0.14 -3.77 -18.26
CA GLN A 43 -1.14 -4.36 -18.71
C GLN A 43 -2.35 -3.66 -18.08
N GLY A 44 -2.30 -3.34 -16.78
CA GLY A 44 -3.44 -2.76 -16.07
C GLY A 44 -3.90 -1.42 -16.64
N LEU A 45 -2.95 -0.54 -17.00
CA LEU A 45 -3.25 0.75 -17.59
C LEU A 45 -3.86 0.63 -19.00
N ASP A 46 -3.39 -0.32 -19.80
CA ASP A 46 -3.96 -0.58 -21.13
C ASP A 46 -5.38 -1.11 -21.03
N GLU A 47 -5.62 -2.03 -20.10
CA GLU A 47 -6.95 -2.58 -19.86
C GLU A 47 -7.92 -1.51 -19.33
N LEU A 48 -7.45 -0.64 -18.42
CA LEU A 48 -8.21 0.53 -17.97
C LEU A 48 -8.57 1.45 -19.16
N GLY A 49 -7.63 1.67 -20.08
CA GLY A 49 -7.88 2.41 -21.32
C GLY A 49 -8.97 1.79 -22.18
N LYS A 50 -8.98 0.47 -22.35
CA LYS A 50 -10.02 -0.26 -23.09
C LYS A 50 -11.39 -0.14 -22.41
N ILE A 51 -11.46 -0.37 -21.10
CA ILE A 51 -12.70 -0.28 -20.32
C ILE A 51 -13.32 1.12 -20.45
N LEU A 52 -12.49 2.16 -20.45
CA LEU A 52 -12.94 3.56 -20.51
C LEU A 52 -13.09 4.09 -21.95
N SER A 53 -12.76 3.32 -22.98
CA SER A 53 -12.79 3.76 -24.38
C SER A 53 -14.17 4.29 -24.80
N ASN A 54 -15.25 3.64 -24.36
CA ASN A 54 -16.64 4.05 -24.62
C ASN A 54 -17.04 5.37 -23.94
N ARG A 55 -16.18 5.92 -23.06
CA ARG A 55 -16.39 7.19 -22.34
C ARG A 55 -15.40 8.28 -22.75
N GLY A 56 -14.73 8.12 -23.89
CA GLY A 56 -13.67 9.03 -24.37
C GLY A 56 -12.26 8.57 -24.05
N GLY A 57 -12.10 7.49 -23.28
CA GLY A 57 -10.81 6.88 -22.97
C GLY A 57 -9.96 7.66 -21.99
N ILE A 58 -8.73 7.17 -21.78
CA ILE A 58 -7.69 7.85 -21.02
C ILE A 58 -6.37 7.81 -21.84
N PRO A 59 -5.44 8.76 -21.62
CA PRO A 59 -4.15 8.74 -22.30
C PRO A 59 -3.32 7.50 -21.92
N THR A 60 -3.25 6.50 -22.81
CA THR A 60 -2.43 5.27 -22.60
C THR A 60 -1.23 5.16 -23.55
N TRP A 61 -0.95 6.21 -24.30
CA TRP A 61 0.19 6.36 -25.22
C TRP A 61 1.51 5.98 -24.53
N ARG A 62 2.42 5.33 -25.28
CA ARG A 62 3.66 4.76 -24.73
C ARG A 62 4.49 5.79 -23.97
N GLU A 63 4.52 7.02 -24.45
CA GLU A 63 5.27 8.15 -23.88
C GLU A 63 4.67 8.66 -22.56
N MET A 64 3.36 8.49 -22.37
CA MET A 64 2.63 8.95 -21.18
C MET A 64 2.46 7.87 -20.10
N LYS A 65 2.72 6.59 -20.41
CA LYS A 65 2.57 5.48 -19.44
C LYS A 65 3.38 5.70 -18.17
N ASP A 66 4.60 6.24 -18.30
CA ASP A 66 5.47 6.54 -17.17
C ASP A 66 4.92 7.67 -16.30
N SER A 67 4.30 8.68 -16.91
CA SER A 67 3.76 9.85 -16.21
C SER A 67 2.65 9.47 -15.24
N TRP A 68 1.83 8.46 -15.53
CA TRP A 68 0.80 7.97 -14.60
C TRP A 68 1.36 7.56 -13.24
N PHE A 69 2.62 7.11 -13.15
CA PHE A 69 3.23 6.61 -11.91
C PHE A 69 4.32 7.53 -11.34
N LYS A 70 4.86 8.44 -12.16
CA LYS A 70 5.91 9.41 -11.79
C LYS A 70 5.34 10.80 -11.55
N ASP A 71 5.16 11.58 -12.62
CA ASP A 71 4.91 13.03 -12.56
C ASP A 71 3.42 13.42 -12.58
N GLY A 72 2.55 12.45 -12.83
CA GLY A 72 1.12 12.61 -13.06
C GLY A 72 0.76 13.05 -14.48
N VAL A 73 -0.47 12.76 -14.89
CA VAL A 73 -1.06 13.14 -16.17
C VAL A 73 -1.97 14.36 -15.98
N PRO A 74 -1.84 15.42 -16.80
CA PRO A 74 -2.69 16.61 -16.69
C PRO A 74 -4.18 16.28 -16.77
N CYS A 75 -4.97 16.87 -15.88
CA CYS A 75 -6.43 16.71 -15.85
C CYS A 75 -7.13 17.91 -15.21
N GLU A 76 -8.44 17.96 -15.31
CA GLU A 76 -9.30 18.92 -14.62
C GLU A 76 -10.34 18.18 -13.79
N ILE A 77 -10.61 18.67 -12.58
CA ILE A 77 -11.64 18.12 -11.69
C ILE A 77 -12.67 19.20 -11.39
N LEU A 78 -13.95 18.89 -11.56
CA LEU A 78 -15.06 19.71 -11.10
C LEU A 78 -15.62 19.10 -9.80
N LYS A 79 -15.49 19.82 -8.69
CA LYS A 79 -16.05 19.40 -7.40
C LYS A 79 -17.49 19.89 -7.28
N VAL A 80 -18.40 19.01 -6.80
CA VAL A 80 -19.84 19.33 -6.62
C VAL A 80 -20.06 20.58 -5.76
N ASN A 81 -19.23 20.78 -4.73
CA ASN A 81 -19.31 21.95 -3.82
C ASN A 81 -18.11 22.90 -3.98
N GLY A 82 -17.43 22.89 -5.13
CA GLY A 82 -16.22 23.69 -5.36
C GLY A 82 -16.44 24.91 -6.24
N ASN A 83 -15.44 25.78 -6.29
CA ASN A 83 -15.40 26.97 -7.13
C ASN A 83 -15.09 26.66 -8.61
N GLY A 84 -15.80 25.70 -9.22
CA GLY A 84 -15.64 25.35 -10.63
C GLY A 84 -14.52 24.34 -10.94
N TRP A 85 -14.05 24.35 -12.20
CA TRP A 85 -13.03 23.43 -12.72
C TRP A 85 -11.64 23.76 -12.15
N GLN A 86 -10.97 22.74 -11.62
CA GLN A 86 -9.61 22.85 -11.08
C GLN A 86 -8.64 22.04 -11.95
N LYS A 87 -7.69 22.73 -12.60
CA LYS A 87 -6.55 22.11 -13.29
C LYS A 87 -5.59 21.46 -12.30
N GLY A 88 -5.07 20.30 -12.67
CA GLY A 88 -4.11 19.55 -11.86
C GLY A 88 -3.48 18.40 -12.64
N LYS A 89 -2.92 17.45 -11.90
CA LYS A 89 -2.39 16.21 -12.44
C LYS A 89 -2.93 15.03 -11.64
N PHE A 90 -3.24 13.96 -12.34
CA PHE A 90 -3.64 12.69 -11.76
C PHE A 90 -2.46 11.72 -11.76
N ARG A 91 -2.16 11.12 -10.60
CA ARG A 91 -1.09 10.13 -10.43
C ARG A 91 -1.65 8.88 -9.75
N ILE A 92 -1.24 7.72 -10.23
CA ILE A 92 -1.57 6.42 -9.65
C ILE A 92 -0.46 6.02 -8.68
N LYS A 93 -0.84 5.77 -7.43
CA LYS A 93 -0.02 5.11 -6.42
C LYS A 93 -0.70 3.79 -6.06
N ILE A 94 0.06 2.69 -6.17
CA ILE A 94 -0.39 1.38 -5.71
C ILE A 94 0.10 1.23 -4.27
N THR A 95 -0.77 0.75 -3.39
CA THR A 95 -0.47 0.53 -1.97
C THR A 95 -1.01 -0.84 -1.57
N LEU A 96 -0.20 -1.62 -0.87
CA LEU A 96 -0.63 -2.86 -0.25
C LEU A 96 -1.07 -2.57 1.18
N GLN A 97 -2.15 -3.24 1.60
CA GLN A 97 -2.64 -3.15 2.97
C GLN A 97 -2.73 -4.54 3.57
N PHE A 98 -2.30 -4.67 4.82
CA PHE A 98 -2.38 -5.91 5.58
C PHE A 98 -3.16 -5.69 6.87
N CYS A 99 -4.05 -6.62 7.18
CA CYS A 99 -4.81 -6.63 8.43
C CYS A 99 -4.41 -7.90 9.21
N PRO A 100 -3.63 -7.79 10.29
CA PRO A 100 -3.34 -8.93 11.14
C PRO A 100 -4.60 -9.38 11.90
N ASP A 101 -4.77 -10.69 12.08
CA ASP A 101 -5.94 -11.27 12.78
C ASP A 101 -5.94 -10.99 14.29
N LYS A 102 -4.77 -10.71 14.87
CA LYS A 102 -4.60 -10.26 16.25
C LYS A 102 -3.81 -8.96 16.22
N ALA A 103 -4.23 -7.96 16.99
CA ALA A 103 -3.33 -6.84 17.29
C ALA A 103 -2.10 -7.43 17.97
N GLU A 104 -0.91 -7.24 17.39
CA GLU A 104 0.33 -7.55 18.10
C GLU A 104 0.33 -6.68 19.37
N ILE A 105 0.05 -7.31 20.51
CA ILE A 105 0.28 -6.72 21.81
C ILE A 105 1.78 -6.75 21.97
N THR A 106 2.49 -5.75 21.45
CA THR A 106 3.88 -5.48 21.80
C THR A 106 3.90 -4.92 23.21
N GLN A 107 3.66 -5.78 24.21
CA GLN A 107 4.42 -5.66 25.44
C GLN A 107 5.67 -6.51 25.21
N PRO A 108 6.84 -5.93 24.89
CA PRO A 108 8.06 -6.59 25.32
C PRO A 108 7.89 -6.78 26.83
N GLU A 109 8.00 -8.01 27.34
CA GLU A 109 8.22 -8.20 28.78
C GLU A 109 9.35 -7.25 29.15
N SER A 110 9.01 -6.21 29.91
CA SER A 110 10.00 -5.20 30.26
C SER A 110 10.99 -5.92 31.15
N PRO A 111 12.32 -5.78 30.96
CA PRO A 111 13.30 -6.36 31.89
C PRO A 111 13.11 -5.92 33.36
N LEU A 112 12.25 -4.92 33.61
CA LEU A 112 11.79 -4.50 34.94
C LEU A 112 10.72 -5.42 35.56
N ASP A 113 10.01 -6.23 34.77
CA ASP A 113 9.01 -7.17 35.29
C ASP A 113 9.65 -8.36 36.01
N ASP A 114 10.84 -8.79 35.58
CA ASP A 114 11.64 -9.77 36.32
C ASP A 114 12.08 -9.24 37.70
N ILE A 115 12.45 -7.96 37.78
CA ILE A 115 12.85 -7.31 39.05
C ILE A 115 11.67 -7.23 40.02
N ARG A 116 10.46 -6.95 39.52
CA ARG A 116 9.24 -6.91 40.33
C ARG A 116 8.88 -8.28 40.91
N ARG A 117 9.10 -9.36 40.15
CA ARG A 117 8.91 -10.74 40.65
C ARG A 117 9.89 -11.05 41.78
N MET A 118 11.17 -10.73 41.61
CA MET A 118 12.20 -10.95 42.63
C MET A 118 11.93 -10.17 43.94
N THR A 119 11.35 -8.98 43.85
CA THR A 119 11.10 -8.14 45.04
C THR A 119 9.96 -8.69 45.90
N ASN A 120 8.96 -9.34 45.29
CA ASN A 120 7.81 -9.91 46.00
C ASN A 120 8.12 -11.27 46.65
N GLU A 121 9.08 -12.03 46.12
CA GLU A 121 9.51 -13.31 46.69
C GLU A 121 10.38 -13.14 47.95
N VAL A 122 11.05 -11.99 48.11
CA VAL A 122 11.93 -11.72 49.27
C VAL A 122 11.16 -11.24 50.52
N GLN A 123 9.86 -10.96 50.39
CA GLN A 123 9.01 -10.52 51.51
C GLN A 123 8.12 -11.63 52.12
N SER A 124 8.32 -12.90 51.73
CA SER A 124 7.59 -14.06 52.30
C SER A 124 8.43 -14.87 53.29
#